data_AF-A0A8T3MVU2-F1
#
_entry.id   AF-A0A8T3MVU2-F1
#
_cell.length_a   1.000
_cell.length_b   1.000
_cell.length_c   1.000
_cell.angle_alpha   90.00
_cell.angle_beta   90.00
_cell.angle_gamma   90.00
#
_symmetry.space_group_name_H-M   'P 1'
#
loop_
_entity.id
_entity.type
_entity.pdbx_description
1 polymer ?
#
loop_
_entity_poly.entity_id
_entity_poly.type
_entity_poly.pdbx_seq_one_letter_code
_entity_poly.pdbx_strand_id
1 'polypeptide(L)' 'MSAIAAADGSALFELPDELAIDTDVARRVIGEFIRGQLRQAGFDRAVLGLSGGIDSGLVAFL' A
#
# COMPACT_ATOMS: atom_id res chain seq x y z
N MET A 1 -1.15 -19.56 -9.66
CA MET A 1 -1.62 -18.44 -10.51
C MET A 1 -2.95 -17.95 -9.96
N SER A 2 -2.98 -16.73 -9.43
CA SER A 2 -4.21 -16.07 -8.96
C SER A 2 -4.57 -14.92 -9.91
N ALA A 3 -5.80 -14.89 -10.39
CA ALA A 3 -6.28 -13.81 -11.28
C ALA A 3 -6.81 -12.63 -10.44
N ILE A 4 -6.42 -11.40 -10.79
CA ILE A 4 -7.00 -10.20 -10.20
C ILE A 4 -8.20 -9.78 -11.04
N ALA A 5 -9.38 -9.66 -10.41
CA ALA A 5 -10.63 -9.42 -11.11
C ALA A 5 -10.87 -7.92 -11.41
N ALA A 6 -11.41 -7.65 -12.59
CA ALA A 6 -11.98 -6.40 -13.03
C ALA A 6 -13.34 -6.18 -12.36
N ALA A 7 -13.86 -4.95 -12.44
CA ALA A 7 -15.18 -4.61 -11.92
C ALA A 7 -16.32 -5.43 -12.56
N ASP A 8 -16.11 -5.99 -13.76
CA ASP A 8 -17.04 -6.86 -14.47
C ASP A 8 -16.78 -8.37 -14.26
N GLY A 9 -15.85 -8.73 -13.36
CA GLY A 9 -15.49 -10.10 -13.05
C GLY A 9 -14.51 -10.77 -14.04
N SER A 10 -14.09 -10.08 -15.10
CA SER A 10 -13.02 -10.57 -15.98
C SER A 10 -11.64 -10.48 -15.30
N ALA A 11 -10.67 -11.31 -15.70
CA ALA A 11 -9.32 -11.18 -15.17
C ALA A 11 -8.62 -9.94 -15.80
N LEU A 12 -8.19 -8.99 -14.98
CA LEU A 12 -7.39 -7.83 -15.42
C LEU A 12 -6.01 -8.26 -15.92
N PHE A 13 -5.40 -9.21 -15.19
CA PHE A 13 -4.11 -9.82 -15.51
C PHE A 13 -3.88 -11.06 -14.63
N GLU A 14 -2.93 -11.90 -15.03
CA GLU A 14 -2.45 -13.02 -14.23
C GLU A 14 -1.36 -12.55 -13.26
N LEU A 15 -1.54 -12.81 -11.97
CA LEU A 15 -0.52 -12.54 -10.96
C LEU A 15 0.31 -13.82 -10.71
N PRO A 16 1.64 -13.78 -10.93
CA PRO A 16 2.54 -14.83 -10.49
C PRO A 16 2.44 -15.04 -8.97
N ASP A 17 2.50 -16.29 -8.51
CA ASP A 17 2.32 -16.60 -7.09
C ASP A 17 3.45 -16.00 -6.24
N GLU A 18 4.64 -15.81 -6.82
CA GLU A 18 5.79 -15.16 -6.20
C GLU A 18 5.57 -13.66 -5.94
N LEU A 19 4.62 -13.04 -6.64
CA LEU A 19 4.23 -11.64 -6.47
C LEU A 19 2.96 -11.48 -5.64
N ALA A 20 2.31 -12.58 -5.26
CA ALA A 20 1.15 -12.54 -4.38
C ALA A 20 1.57 -12.09 -2.99
N ILE A 21 0.94 -11.02 -2.49
CA ILE A 21 1.13 -10.51 -1.14
C ILE A 21 -0.19 -10.46 -0.39
N ASP A 22 -0.14 -10.69 0.91
CA ASP A 22 -1.26 -10.41 1.81
C ASP A 22 -1.32 -8.90 2.07
N THR A 23 -2.29 -8.24 1.44
CA THR A 23 -2.44 -6.79 1.50
C THR A 23 -2.91 -6.29 2.86
N ASP A 24 -3.63 -7.10 3.65
CA ASP A 24 -4.04 -6.75 5.01
C ASP A 24 -2.85 -6.72 5.95
N VAL A 25 -1.96 -7.72 5.83
CA VAL A 25 -0.69 -7.75 6.57
C VAL A 25 0.20 -6.60 6.14
N ALA A 26 0.37 -6.38 4.83
CA ALA A 26 1.22 -5.30 4.31
C ALA A 26 0.75 -3.92 4.81
N ARG A 27 -0.57 -3.65 4.75
CA ARG A 27 -1.17 -2.41 5.25
C ARG A 27 -0.85 -2.16 6.72
N ARG A 28 -1.02 -3.18 7.57
CA ARG A 28 -0.74 -3.07 9.00
C ARG A 28 0.75 -2.79 9.25
N VAL A 29 1.62 -3.62 8.67
CA VAL A 29 3.07 -3.54 8.90
C VAL A 29 3.62 -2.19 8.43
N ILE A 30 3.25 -1.73 7.24
CA ILE A 30 3.75 -0.47 6.67
C ILE A 30 3.21 0.72 7.48
N GLY A 31 1.92 0.73 7.84
CA GLY A 31 1.33 1.81 8.63
C GLY A 31 1.93 1.92 10.04
N GLU A 32 2.15 0.79 10.71
CA GLU A 32 2.85 0.74 12.00
C GLU A 32 4.30 1.19 11.88
N PHE A 33 5.00 0.80 10.81
CA PHE A 33 6.36 1.24 10.53
C PHE A 33 6.44 2.75 10.36
N ILE A 34 5.61 3.37 9.50
CA ILE A 34 5.61 4.83 9.27
C ILE A 34 5.38 5.58 10.60
N ARG A 35 4.38 5.18 11.39
CA ARG A 35 4.08 5.79 12.70
C ARG A 35 5.20 5.57 13.71
N GLY A 36 5.86 4.42 13.65
CA GLY A 36 7.03 4.11 14.48
C GLY A 36 8.21 5.02 14.14
N GLN A 37 8.53 5.15 12.86
CA GLN A 37 9.65 5.96 12.38
C GLN A 37 9.46 7.46 12.66
N LEU A 38 8.25 8.00 12.45
CA LEU A 38 7.96 9.40 12.79
C LEU A 38 8.18 9.68 14.27
N ARG A 39 7.63 8.83 15.15
CA ARG A 39 7.81 8.97 16.61
C ARG A 39 9.26 8.79 17.03
N GLN A 40 9.98 7.83 16.44
CA GLN A 40 11.40 7.60 16.71
C GLN A 40 12.25 8.83 16.34
N ALA A 41 11.88 9.54 15.26
CA ALA A 41 12.51 10.78 14.85
C ALA A 41 12.02 12.03 15.63
N GLY A 42 11.07 11.87 16.56
CA GLY A 42 10.53 12.96 17.39
C GLY A 42 9.44 13.80 16.71
N PHE A 43 8.77 13.28 15.67
CA PHE A 43 7.71 13.97 14.95
C PHE A 43 6.33 13.36 15.20
N ASP A 44 5.35 14.23 15.44
CA ASP A 44 3.93 13.84 15.59
C ASP A 44 3.12 13.98 14.29
N ARG A 45 3.67 14.69 13.30
CA ARG A 45 3.02 14.96 12.01
C ARG A 45 4.04 14.89 10.88
N ALA A 46 3.56 14.53 9.70
CA ALA A 46 4.34 14.52 8.46
C ALA A 46 3.69 15.42 7.41
N VAL A 47 4.51 15.93 6.50
CA VAL A 47 4.04 16.57 5.26
C VAL A 47 4.36 15.63 4.11
N LEU A 48 3.36 15.35 3.27
CA LEU A 48 3.49 14.47 2.12
C LEU A 48 3.15 15.24 0.84
N GLY A 49 4.03 15.17 -0.15
CA GLY A 49 3.75 15.67 -1.49
C GLY A 49 2.83 14.72 -2.24
N LEU A 50 1.76 15.25 -2.85
CA LEU A 50 0.83 14.49 -3.67
C LEU A 50 1.07 14.79 -5.14
N SER A 51 1.51 13.78 -5.90
CA SER A 51 1.78 13.94 -7.35
C SER A 51 0.55 13.65 -8.21
N GLY A 52 -0.48 13.03 -7.64
CA GLY A 52 -1.59 12.44 -8.37
C GLY A 52 -1.35 10.99 -8.82
N GLY A 53 -0.14 10.44 -8.58
CA GLY A 53 0.17 9.04 -8.83
C GLY A 53 -0.27 8.10 -7.70
N ILE A 54 -0.47 6.82 -8.05
CA ILE A 54 -0.97 5.79 -7.12
C ILE A 54 -0.10 5.64 -5.88
N ASP A 55 1.22 5.75 -6.01
CA ASP A 55 2.15 5.59 -4.89
C ASP A 55 1.93 6.66 -3.82
N SER A 56 1.91 7.94 -4.23
CA SER A 56 1.68 9.05 -3.30
C SER A 56 0.28 9.00 -2.68
N GLY A 57 -0.73 8.54 -3.44
CA GLY A 57 -2.09 8.34 -2.94
C GLY A 57 -2.18 7.21 -1.92
N LEU A 58 -1.49 6.08 -2.17
CA LEU A 58 -1.45 4.94 -1.26
C LEU A 58 -0.78 5.34 0.06
N VAL A 59 0.37 6.02 0.02
CA VAL A 59 1.05 6.48 1.23
C VAL A 59 0.18 7.47 2.02
N ALA A 60 -0.57 8.35 1.35
CA ALA A 60 -1.49 9.27 2.02
C ALA A 60 -2.68 8.56 2.69
N PHE A 61 -3.07 7.40 2.18
CA PHE A 61 -4.16 6.58 2.72
C PHE A 61 -3.74 5.72 3.93
N LEU A 62 -2.47 5.31 4.00
CA LEU A 62 -1.91 4.49 5.09
C LEU A 62 -1.74 5.27 6.40
#